data_AF-A0A5C9F1E0-F1
#
_entry.id   AF-A0A5C9F1E0-F1
#
_cell.length_a   1.000
_cell.length_b   1.000
_cell.length_c   1.000
_cell.angle_alpha   90.00
_cell.angle_beta   90.00
_cell.angle_gamma   90.00
#
_symmetry.space_group_name_H-M   'P 1'
#
loop_
_entity.id
_entity.type
_entity.pdbx_description
1 polymer ?
#
loop_
_entity_poly.entity_id
_entity_poly.type
_entity_poly.pdbx_seq_one_letter_code
_entity_poly.pdbx_strand_id
1 'polypeptide(L)'
;MQAHAQICSDGSGGAIITWDDDRNIVGKYDIYAQKINANGVIQWTPSNGVIICNATDEQIYPQICSNGFGGAIITWEDHRNAPDPGIYIQEINSIGVIQATTLGIALCTAENRQINPQICCDETGGAIIVWQDEREGEDSDDLYA
;
A
#
# COMPACT_ATOMS: atom_id res chain seq x y z
N MET A 1 0.22 15.15 -9.46
CA MET A 1 -0.08 13.94 -10.23
C MET A 1 -0.57 12.83 -9.32
N GLN A 2 -1.43 11.98 -9.85
CA GLN A 2 -1.88 10.74 -9.21
C GLN A 2 -1.56 9.60 -10.17
N ALA A 3 -0.96 8.52 -9.67
CA ALA A 3 -0.55 7.39 -10.50
C ALA A 3 -0.73 6.04 -9.81
N HIS A 4 -0.39 4.98 -10.56
CA HIS A 4 -0.39 3.56 -10.17
C HIS A 4 -1.61 3.09 -9.37
N ALA A 5 -2.81 3.57 -9.73
CA ALA A 5 -4.03 3.17 -9.05
C ALA A 5 -4.25 1.65 -9.13
N GLN A 6 -4.50 1.03 -7.97
CA GLN A 6 -4.89 -0.38 -7.82
C GLN A 6 -6.25 -0.47 -7.14
N ILE A 7 -6.94 -1.59 -7.36
CA ILE A 7 -8.32 -1.79 -6.87
C ILE A 7 -8.54 -3.23 -6.38
N CYS A 8 -9.30 -3.37 -5.30
CA CYS A 8 -9.85 -4.66 -4.87
C CYS A 8 -11.35 -4.54 -4.55
N SER A 9 -12.04 -5.68 -4.48
CA SER A 9 -13.43 -5.72 -4.01
C SER A 9 -13.52 -5.43 -2.52
N ASP A 10 -14.62 -4.79 -2.09
CA ASP A 10 -14.97 -4.66 -0.67
C ASP A 10 -15.81 -5.83 -0.13
N GLY A 11 -16.09 -6.84 -0.96
CA GLY A 11 -16.91 -8.01 -0.62
C GLY A 11 -18.42 -7.76 -0.58
N SER A 12 -18.88 -6.52 -0.81
CA SER A 12 -20.28 -6.09 -0.73
C SER A 12 -20.79 -5.42 -2.02
N GLY A 13 -20.08 -5.62 -3.13
CA GLY A 13 -20.38 -5.03 -4.44
C GLY A 13 -19.80 -3.63 -4.65
N GLY A 14 -19.08 -3.09 -3.67
CA GLY A 14 -18.25 -1.90 -3.79
C GLY A 14 -16.79 -2.25 -4.11
N ALA A 15 -15.94 -1.24 -3.98
CA ALA A 15 -14.52 -1.34 -4.25
C ALA A 15 -13.68 -0.47 -3.31
N ILE A 16 -12.43 -0.87 -3.12
CA ILE A 16 -11.40 -0.10 -2.43
C ILE A 16 -10.29 0.16 -3.45
N ILE A 17 -9.91 1.42 -3.59
CA ILE A 17 -8.91 1.90 -4.54
C ILE A 17 -7.75 2.50 -3.76
N THR A 18 -6.51 2.20 -4.14
CA THR A 18 -5.30 2.85 -3.62
C THR A 18 -4.51 3.48 -4.77
N TRP A 19 -3.79 4.57 -4.52
CA TRP A 19 -2.94 5.25 -5.51
C TRP A 19 -1.82 6.03 -4.82
N ASP A 20 -0.78 6.39 -5.58
CA ASP A 20 0.25 7.34 -5.15
C ASP A 20 -0.08 8.75 -5.64
N ASP A 21 0.22 9.76 -4.83
CA ASP A 21 -0.24 11.14 -5.03
C ASP A 21 0.77 12.18 -4.53
N ASP A 22 1.15 13.13 -5.39
CA ASP A 22 2.09 14.21 -5.05
C ASP A 22 1.40 15.52 -4.58
N ARG A 23 0.09 15.48 -4.28
CA ARG A 23 -0.71 16.69 -3.96
C ARG A 23 -0.17 17.52 -2.80
N ASN A 24 0.58 16.90 -1.89
CA ASN A 24 1.13 17.58 -0.72
C ASN A 24 2.46 18.26 -1.05
N ILE A 25 3.36 17.56 -1.75
CA ILE A 25 4.66 18.06 -2.17
C ILE A 25 4.93 17.53 -3.58
N VAL A 26 5.07 18.42 -4.56
CA VAL A 26 5.32 18.06 -5.96
C VAL A 26 6.61 17.24 -6.06
N GLY A 27 6.51 16.05 -6.66
CA GLY A 27 7.62 15.11 -6.77
C GLY A 27 7.94 14.34 -5.49
N LYS A 28 7.04 14.33 -4.50
CA LYS A 28 7.06 13.38 -3.38
C LYS A 28 5.69 12.77 -3.23
N TYR A 29 5.60 11.48 -3.52
CA TYR A 29 4.34 10.76 -3.52
C TYR A 29 4.03 10.18 -2.14
N ASP A 30 2.77 10.34 -1.73
CA ASP A 30 2.18 9.70 -0.55
C ASP A 30 1.17 8.65 -1.01
N ILE A 31 0.90 7.63 -0.18
CA ILE A 31 -0.11 6.61 -0.50
C ILE A 31 -1.47 7.02 0.04
N TYR A 32 -2.47 6.97 -0.82
CA TYR A 32 -3.87 7.25 -0.49
C TYR A 32 -4.78 6.08 -0.85
N ALA A 33 -5.89 5.95 -0.13
CA ALA A 33 -6.94 5.01 -0.50
C ALA A 33 -8.36 5.57 -0.29
N GLN A 34 -9.32 5.01 -1.03
CA GLN A 34 -10.72 5.35 -0.90
C GLN A 34 -11.61 4.12 -1.13
N LYS A 35 -12.70 4.04 -0.40
CA LYS A 35 -13.75 3.04 -0.58
C LYS A 35 -14.98 3.67 -1.23
N ILE A 36 -15.54 2.97 -2.21
CA ILE A 36 -16.82 3.31 -2.85
C ILE A 36 -17.79 2.14 -2.70
N ASN A 37 -19.07 2.43 -2.47
CA ASN A 37 -20.10 1.39 -2.47
C ASN A 37 -20.55 1.03 -3.90
N ALA A 38 -21.45 0.06 -4.02
CA ALA A 38 -21.99 -0.40 -5.31
C ALA A 38 -22.67 0.70 -6.15
N ASN A 39 -23.09 1.81 -5.54
CA ASN A 39 -23.67 2.96 -6.23
C ASN A 39 -22.62 4.02 -6.61
N GLY A 40 -21.33 3.74 -6.40
CA GLY A 40 -20.24 4.69 -6.64
C GLY A 40 -20.14 5.79 -5.58
N VAL A 41 -20.81 5.65 -4.44
CA VAL A 41 -20.78 6.66 -3.37
C VAL A 41 -19.55 6.45 -2.50
N ILE A 42 -18.80 7.52 -2.27
CA ILE A 42 -17.62 7.55 -1.39
C ILE A 42 -18.01 7.17 0.05
N GLN A 43 -17.26 6.26 0.66
CA GLN A 43 -17.53 5.70 1.98
C GLN A 43 -16.56 6.17 3.05
N TRP A 44 -15.27 6.39 2.74
CA TRP A 44 -14.32 6.88 3.73
C TRP A 44 -14.18 8.40 3.71
N THR A 45 -13.88 8.95 4.88
CA THR A 45 -13.62 10.38 5.09
C THR A 45 -12.13 10.56 5.40
N PRO A 46 -11.44 11.51 4.76
CA PRO A 46 -11.99 12.51 3.84
C PRO A 46 -12.30 11.96 2.43
N SER A 47 -13.19 12.64 1.70
CA SER A 47 -13.70 12.15 0.41
C SER A 47 -12.65 12.11 -0.70
N ASN A 48 -11.59 12.92 -0.57
CA ASN A 48 -10.46 12.97 -1.50
C ASN A 48 -9.40 11.88 -1.24
N GLY A 49 -9.70 10.89 -0.41
CA GLY A 49 -8.81 9.78 -0.08
C GLY A 49 -8.28 9.88 1.34
N VAL A 50 -8.29 8.76 2.05
CA VAL A 50 -7.63 8.58 3.35
C VAL A 50 -6.13 8.41 3.09
N ILE A 51 -5.30 9.10 3.89
CA ILE A 51 -3.85 8.91 3.87
C ILE A 51 -3.56 7.53 4.45
N ILE A 52 -2.88 6.69 3.67
CA ILE A 52 -2.36 5.39 4.09
C ILE A 52 -0.94 5.57 4.64
N CYS A 53 -0.12 6.37 3.95
CA CYS A 53 1.22 6.74 4.40
C CYS A 53 1.61 8.10 3.83
N ASN A 54 2.22 8.94 4.67
CA ASN A 54 2.82 10.21 4.30
C ASN A 54 4.19 10.39 4.99
N ALA A 55 5.03 9.37 4.90
CA ALA A 55 6.36 9.40 5.47
C ALA A 55 7.25 10.39 4.69
N THR A 56 8.46 10.64 5.21
CA THR A 56 9.42 11.45 4.47
C THR A 56 9.80 10.77 3.16
N ASP A 57 10.02 11.56 2.12
CA ASP A 57 10.37 11.10 0.76
C ASP A 57 9.26 10.28 0.09
N GLU A 58 9.59 9.51 -0.95
CA GLU A 58 8.60 8.92 -1.84
C GLU A 58 8.03 7.60 -1.31
N GLN A 59 6.72 7.45 -1.44
CA GLN A 59 6.02 6.18 -1.34
C GLN A 59 5.27 5.92 -2.64
N ILE A 60 5.62 4.83 -3.32
CA ILE A 60 5.21 4.57 -4.71
C ILE A 60 4.83 3.11 -4.94
N TYR A 61 4.24 2.84 -6.10
CA TYR A 61 3.84 1.51 -6.56
C TYR A 61 2.98 0.72 -5.55
N PRO A 62 1.89 1.32 -5.01
CA PRO A 62 1.04 0.62 -4.07
C PRO A 62 0.39 -0.60 -4.72
N GLN A 63 0.22 -1.66 -3.94
CA GLN A 63 -0.59 -2.83 -4.25
C GLN A 63 -1.62 -3.03 -3.15
N ILE A 64 -2.75 -3.66 -3.47
CA ILE A 64 -3.88 -3.79 -2.55
C ILE A 64 -4.53 -5.18 -2.65
N CYS A 65 -4.94 -5.69 -1.50
CA CYS A 65 -5.82 -6.85 -1.42
C CYS A 65 -6.91 -6.63 -0.36
N SER A 66 -8.04 -7.31 -0.49
CA SER A 66 -9.11 -7.24 0.51
C SER A 66 -8.69 -7.96 1.79
N ASN A 67 -9.04 -7.43 2.95
CA ASN A 67 -8.87 -8.16 4.22
C ASN A 67 -10.06 -9.10 4.52
N GLY A 68 -11.03 -9.25 3.61
CA GLY A 68 -12.22 -10.10 3.80
C GLY A 68 -13.28 -9.52 4.76
N PHE A 69 -12.96 -8.47 5.52
CA PHE A 69 -13.85 -7.81 6.48
C PHE A 69 -14.33 -6.44 6.01
N GLY A 70 -14.25 -6.20 4.69
CA GLY A 70 -14.65 -4.95 4.04
C GLY A 70 -13.62 -3.83 4.14
N GLY A 71 -12.43 -4.12 4.68
CA GLY A 71 -11.23 -3.28 4.62
C GLY A 71 -10.21 -3.82 3.61
N ALA A 72 -8.98 -3.34 3.71
CA ALA A 72 -7.90 -3.69 2.81
C ALA A 72 -6.54 -3.74 3.48
N ILE A 73 -5.66 -4.55 2.91
CA ILE A 73 -4.23 -4.59 3.20
C ILE A 73 -3.53 -3.97 1.98
N ILE A 74 -2.67 -3.00 2.24
CA ILE A 74 -1.98 -2.21 1.23
C ILE A 74 -0.48 -2.33 1.47
N THR A 75 0.28 -2.59 0.42
CA THR A 75 1.74 -2.65 0.46
C THR A 75 2.33 -1.71 -0.58
N TRP A 76 3.51 -1.13 -0.33
CA TRP A 76 4.15 -0.19 -1.26
C TRP A 76 5.68 -0.22 -1.13
N GLU A 77 6.35 0.40 -2.10
CA GLU A 77 7.78 0.69 -2.08
C GLU A 77 8.02 2.05 -1.41
N ASP A 78 8.92 2.10 -0.43
CA ASP A 78 9.10 3.25 0.44
C ASP A 78 10.56 3.71 0.51
N HIS A 79 10.81 4.95 0.12
CA HIS A 79 12.14 5.54 0.04
C HIS A 79 12.53 6.36 1.27
N ARG A 80 11.80 6.28 2.39
CA ARG A 80 12.06 7.10 3.59
C ARG A 80 13.43 6.86 4.23
N ASN A 81 14.06 5.71 3.96
CA ASN A 81 15.35 5.30 4.53
C ASN A 81 16.47 5.26 3.48
N ALA A 82 16.48 6.22 2.56
CA ALA A 82 17.46 6.35 1.48
C ALA A 82 18.91 5.93 1.90
N PRO A 83 19.67 5.28 1.00
CA PRO A 83 19.46 5.23 -0.46
C PRO A 83 18.49 4.13 -0.93
N ASP A 84 18.24 3.12 -0.10
CA ASP A 84 17.54 1.91 -0.55
C ASP A 84 16.05 1.95 -0.17
N PRO A 85 15.14 1.66 -1.12
CA PRO A 85 13.74 1.47 -0.79
C PRO A 85 13.51 0.19 0.00
N GLY A 86 12.52 0.23 0.89
CA GLY A 86 12.00 -0.94 1.59
C GLY A 86 10.53 -1.20 1.26
N ILE A 87 10.04 -2.41 1.59
CA ILE A 87 8.62 -2.75 1.44
C ILE A 87 7.88 -2.54 2.76
N TYR A 88 6.78 -1.78 2.68
CA TYR A 88 5.94 -1.46 3.82
C TYR A 88 4.51 -1.95 3.61
N ILE A 89 3.83 -2.22 4.72
CA ILE A 89 2.44 -2.66 4.77
C ILE A 89 1.60 -1.78 5.69
N GLN A 90 0.33 -1.60 5.34
CA GLN A 90 -0.69 -0.97 6.16
C GLN A 90 -2.04 -1.67 5.97
N GLU A 91 -2.75 -1.88 7.08
CA GLU A 91 -4.16 -2.28 7.03
C GLU A 91 -5.07 -1.08 7.32
N ILE A 92 -6.15 -0.99 6.55
CA ILE A 92 -7.24 -0.03 6.75
C ILE A 92 -8.56 -0.81 6.88
N ASN A 93 -9.32 -0.55 7.93
CA ASN A 93 -10.55 -1.28 8.19
C ASN A 93 -11.74 -0.77 7.34
N SER A 94 -12.89 -1.43 7.48
CA SER A 94 -14.07 -1.17 6.67
C SER A 94 -14.65 0.25 6.77
N ILE A 95 -14.34 0.99 7.84
CA ILE A 95 -14.78 2.36 8.07
C ILE A 95 -13.67 3.40 7.81
N GLY A 96 -12.53 2.97 7.27
CA GLY A 96 -11.45 3.86 6.83
C GLY A 96 -10.46 4.21 7.95
N VAL A 97 -10.38 3.39 9.00
CA VAL A 97 -9.44 3.59 10.11
C VAL A 97 -8.21 2.71 9.89
N ILE A 98 -7.04 3.35 9.89
CA ILE A 98 -5.70 2.76 9.88
C ILE A 98 -5.52 1.87 11.13
N GLN A 99 -5.18 0.58 10.94
CA GLN A 99 -5.08 -0.40 12.04
C GLN A 99 -3.68 -0.52 12.65
N ALA A 100 -2.62 -0.29 11.86
CA ALA A 100 -1.23 -0.27 12.34
C ALA A 100 -0.77 1.15 12.72
N THR A 101 0.55 1.40 12.71
CA THR A 101 1.12 2.74 12.88
C THR A 101 0.67 3.65 11.74
N THR A 102 0.71 4.97 11.93
CA THR A 102 0.27 5.94 10.90
C THR A 102 1.18 6.00 9.68
N LEU A 103 2.33 5.31 9.70
CA LEU A 103 3.33 5.34 8.64
C LEU A 103 3.63 3.92 8.11
N GLY A 104 2.77 2.95 8.37
CA GLY A 104 3.03 1.57 7.98
C GLY A 104 4.08 0.86 8.82
N ILE A 105 4.16 -0.44 8.58
CA ILE A 105 5.13 -1.35 9.17
C ILE A 105 6.08 -1.82 8.06
N ALA A 106 7.38 -1.79 8.29
CA ALA A 106 8.36 -2.38 7.37
C ALA A 106 8.20 -3.91 7.40
N LEU A 107 8.01 -4.54 6.24
CA LEU A 107 7.96 -6.00 6.12
C LEU A 107 9.35 -6.61 6.16
N CYS A 108 10.34 -5.89 5.63
CA CYS A 108 11.74 -6.28 5.64
C CYS A 108 12.59 -5.12 6.15
N THR A 109 13.62 -5.43 6.92
CA THR A 109 14.63 -4.48 7.40
C THR A 109 16.05 -4.93 7.02
N ALA A 110 16.17 -5.74 5.97
CA ALA A 110 17.46 -6.13 5.42
C ALA A 110 18.14 -4.93 4.74
N GLU A 111 19.45 -5.03 4.55
CA GLU A 111 20.19 -4.04 3.75
C GLU A 111 19.87 -4.21 2.25
N ASN A 112 20.23 -3.19 1.46
CA ASN A 112 19.94 -3.07 0.02
C ASN A 112 18.45 -2.95 -0.30
N ARG A 113 18.13 -2.96 -1.58
CA ARG A 113 16.83 -2.59 -2.12
C ARG A 113 15.82 -3.72 -1.95
N GLN A 114 14.63 -3.37 -1.50
CA GLN A 114 13.44 -4.21 -1.63
C GLN A 114 12.38 -3.46 -2.43
N ILE A 115 12.02 -3.99 -3.60
CA ILE A 115 11.26 -3.28 -4.63
C ILE A 115 10.18 -4.16 -5.25
N ASN A 116 9.31 -3.53 -6.06
CA ASN A 116 8.30 -4.21 -6.87
C ASN A 116 7.43 -5.20 -6.08
N PRO A 117 6.76 -4.75 -5.00
CA PRO A 117 5.92 -5.64 -4.21
C PRO A 117 4.73 -6.14 -5.02
N GLN A 118 4.24 -7.33 -4.71
CA GLN A 118 2.99 -7.91 -5.16
C GLN A 118 2.27 -8.51 -3.95
N ILE A 119 0.93 -8.55 -3.99
CA ILE A 119 0.12 -9.01 -2.85
C ILE A 119 -1.03 -9.89 -3.31
N CYS A 120 -1.34 -10.94 -2.56
CA CYS A 120 -2.59 -11.68 -2.67
C CYS A 120 -3.20 -11.94 -1.28
N CYS A 121 -4.55 -11.94 -1.20
CA CYS A 121 -5.24 -12.26 0.04
C CYS A 121 -5.03 -13.74 0.41
N ASP A 122 -5.00 -14.05 1.71
CA ASP A 122 -4.95 -15.44 2.20
C ASP A 122 -6.35 -16.06 2.43
N GLU A 123 -7.42 -15.33 2.10
CA GLU A 123 -8.84 -15.69 2.34
C GLU A 123 -9.26 -15.88 3.81
N THR A 124 -8.36 -15.66 4.76
CA THR A 124 -8.59 -15.77 6.22
C THR A 124 -8.41 -14.46 6.97
N GLY A 125 -8.07 -13.38 6.26
CA GLY A 125 -7.95 -12.03 6.82
C GLY A 125 -6.54 -11.45 6.75
N GLY A 126 -5.57 -12.21 6.25
CA GLY A 126 -4.21 -11.77 5.99
C GLY A 126 -3.89 -11.72 4.49
N ALA A 127 -2.60 -11.64 4.21
CA ALA A 127 -2.06 -11.55 2.86
C ALA A 127 -0.72 -12.26 2.75
N ILE A 128 -0.42 -12.73 1.54
CA ILE A 128 0.93 -13.13 1.13
C ILE A 128 1.47 -11.98 0.28
N ILE A 129 2.63 -11.47 0.63
CA ILE A 129 3.28 -10.34 -0.04
C ILE A 129 4.62 -10.82 -0.54
N VAL A 130 4.89 -10.63 -1.82
CA VAL A 130 6.18 -10.97 -2.41
C VAL A 130 6.86 -9.73 -2.96
N TRP A 131 8.19 -9.71 -2.97
CA TRP A 131 8.98 -8.59 -3.49
C TRP A 131 10.30 -9.08 -4.09
N GLN A 132 10.92 -8.21 -4.87
CA GLN A 132 12.31 -8.38 -5.33
C GLN A 132 13.25 -7.83 -4.27
N ASP A 133 14.26 -8.61 -3.92
CA ASP A 133 15.17 -8.29 -2.83
C ASP A 133 16.62 -8.46 -3.27
N GLU A 134 17.40 -7.39 -3.13
CA GLU A 134 18.80 -7.30 -3.58
C GLU A 134 19.79 -7.52 -2.41
N ARG A 135 19.37 -8.10 -1.27
CA ARG A 135 20.24 -8.25 -0.08
C ARG A 135 21.49 -9.10 -0.31
N GLU A 136 21.45 -10.04 -1.26
CA GLU A 136 22.60 -10.90 -1.61
C GLU A 136 23.45 -10.31 -2.77
N GLY A 137 23.14 -9.08 -3.21
CA GLY A 137 23.87 -8.32 -4.22
C GLY A 137 22.95 -7.75 -5.31
N GLU A 138 23.34 -6.60 -5.89
CA GLU A 138 22.55 -5.85 -6.90
C GLU A 138 22.27 -6.65 -8.21
N ASP A 139 23.00 -7.75 -8.46
CA ASP A 139 22.80 -8.65 -9.61
C ASP A 139 22.00 -9.93 -9.24
N SER A 140 21.48 -10.00 -8.00
CA SER A 140 20.80 -11.17 -7.41
C SER A 140 19.39 -10.79 -6.95
N ASP A 141 18.49 -10.56 -7.90
CA ASP A 141 17.07 -10.42 -7.62
C ASP A 141 16.49 -11.76 -7.13
N ASP A 142 16.27 -11.87 -5.83
CA ASP A 142 15.58 -13.01 -5.24
C ASP A 142 14.10 -12.64 -4.94
N LEU A 143 13.20 -13.60 -5.10
CA LEU A 143 11.79 -13.47 -4.72
C LEU A 143 11.58 -13.92 -3.27
N TYR A 144 11.14 -13.01 -2.41
CA TYR A 144 10.80 -13.30 -1.01
C TYR A 144 9.30 -13.21 -0.78
N ALA A 145 8.81 -13.82 0.32
CA ALA A 145 7.42 -13.81 0.77
C ALA A 145 7.33 -13.56 2.28
#